data_AF-A0A2E3A0V2-F1
#
_entry.id   AF-A0A2E3A0V2-F1
#
_cell.length_a   1.000
_cell.length_b   1.000
_cell.length_c   1.000
_cell.angle_alpha   90.00
_cell.angle_beta   90.00
_cell.angle_gamma   90.00
#
_symmetry.space_group_name_H-M   'P 1'
#
loop_
_entity.id
_entity.type
_entity.pdbx_description
1 polymer ?
#
loop_
_entity_poly.entity_id
_entity_poly.type
_entity_poly.pdbx_seq_one_letter_code
_entity_poly.pdbx_strand_id
1 'polypeptide(L)'
;MFKDKAAKIFIHWLVVAALLANLTYGAKVYSESEAVSEENDPHANLDLFVNVLERIRRDYVDGKDLTYQDLVHGALEGMLSKLDPNSEFMPPVKYNYLKEDTEGNFGGVGVHINIQDGYLTVLAPMEDTPAFEAGVMSGDRFIKIDGENARNISMPEAMKKLRGKPGSKVAVTLFRPSSGKNIDVKLKRALIKVSTVKDINNQRKFYVDENKIGYIRITQFGEETARDLEEGIKQLEVQDMKGLVLDLRHNPGGLLDQAVKVCEKFLAQGELIVTTEGRRKSENSIHKSSGRYARPELPLVVLVNEFSASASEIVAGCMQDLKRAKIVGKKTFGKGSVQKILPLTGQEGSALRLTTAKYYTPSHKVIHGKGIEPDYKISMSRTDEELLFLSRTPGGMKMIDEDRREEVKNFKDPQMVKAMEILVGKKKLRAQADKKKKEEDKIAEPEAEKEADSPNNDSVEKTLDKQE
;
A
#
# COMPACT_ATOMS: atom_id res chain seq x y z
N MET A 1 37.73 23.02 65.82
CA MET A 1 38.11 22.71 67.22
C MET A 1 37.39 21.43 67.64
N PHE A 2 37.91 20.26 67.24
CA PHE A 2 37.60 18.98 67.90
C PHE A 2 38.85 18.61 68.70
N LYS A 3 38.88 18.99 69.99
CA LYS A 3 40.01 18.73 70.89
C LYS A 3 40.02 17.30 71.43
N ASP A 4 39.04 16.48 71.05
CA ASP A 4 38.94 15.10 71.51
C ASP A 4 39.48 14.13 70.47
N LYS A 5 40.59 13.47 70.80
CA LYS A 5 41.27 12.48 69.94
C LYS A 5 40.32 11.32 69.61
N ALA A 6 39.38 11.00 70.52
CA ALA A 6 38.36 9.99 70.30
C ALA A 6 37.36 10.37 69.20
N ALA A 7 36.94 11.63 69.13
CA ALA A 7 35.99 12.09 68.10
C ALA A 7 36.58 12.03 66.68
N LYS A 8 37.87 12.32 66.53
CA LYS A 8 38.57 12.18 65.24
C LYS A 8 38.70 10.73 64.80
N ILE A 9 39.02 9.83 65.73
CA ILE A 9 39.10 8.39 65.46
C ILE A 9 37.73 7.84 65.06
N PHE A 10 36.67 8.27 65.75
CA PHE A 10 35.29 7.87 65.44
C PHE A 10 34.87 8.32 64.03
N ILE A 11 35.10 9.58 63.66
CA ILE A 11 34.79 10.10 62.32
C ILE A 11 35.59 9.34 61.24
N HIS A 12 36.86 9.03 61.51
CA HIS A 12 37.70 8.29 60.55
C HIS A 12 37.14 6.88 60.29
N TRP A 13 36.73 6.16 61.33
CA TRP A 13 36.09 4.84 61.18
C TRP A 13 34.72 4.92 60.50
N LEU A 14 33.97 5.99 60.72
CA LEU A 14 32.68 6.21 60.06
C LEU A 14 32.86 6.41 58.54
N VAL A 15 33.88 7.17 58.13
CA VAL A 15 34.23 7.35 56.71
C VAL A 15 34.72 6.04 56.09
N VAL A 16 35.58 5.29 56.78
CA VAL A 16 36.06 3.98 56.31
C VAL A 16 34.89 3.00 56.14
N ALA A 17 33.96 2.95 57.10
CA ALA A 17 32.77 2.12 57.01
C ALA A 17 31.86 2.53 55.84
N ALA A 18 31.68 3.83 55.60
CA ALA A 18 30.91 4.33 54.47
C ALA A 18 31.57 3.99 53.12
N LEU A 19 32.90 4.10 53.03
CA LEU A 19 33.64 3.72 51.83
C LEU A 19 33.58 2.21 51.58
N LEU A 20 33.70 1.38 52.62
CA LEU A 20 33.54 -0.08 52.50
C LEU A 20 32.12 -0.49 52.13
N ALA A 21 31.11 0.21 52.67
CA ALA A 21 29.71 -0.01 52.30
C ALA A 21 29.45 0.38 50.84
N ASN A 22 30.04 1.49 50.37
CA ASN A 22 29.95 1.90 48.96
C ASN A 22 30.68 0.91 48.05
N LEU A 23 31.88 0.45 48.44
CA LEU A 23 32.65 -0.54 47.68
C LEU A 23 31.94 -1.89 47.60
N THR A 24 31.33 -2.36 48.70
CA THR A 24 30.58 -3.63 48.71
C THR A 24 29.27 -3.52 47.95
N TYR A 25 28.58 -2.38 48.03
CA TYR A 25 27.39 -2.11 47.21
C TYR A 25 27.74 -2.02 45.71
N GLY A 26 28.83 -1.32 45.37
CA GLY A 26 29.36 -1.26 44.00
C GLY A 26 29.76 -2.63 43.47
N ALA A 27 30.46 -3.44 44.28
CA ALA A 27 30.83 -4.81 43.91
C ALA A 27 29.61 -5.71 43.73
N LYS A 28 28.55 -5.55 44.54
CA LYS A 28 27.29 -6.29 44.39
C LYS A 28 26.54 -5.90 43.13
N VAL A 29 26.45 -4.60 42.82
CA VAL A 29 25.83 -4.11 41.57
C VAL A 29 26.62 -4.57 40.34
N TYR A 30 27.96 -4.61 40.43
CA TYR A 30 28.83 -5.12 39.37
C TYR A 30 28.68 -6.64 39.20
N SER A 31 28.66 -7.42 40.29
CA SER A 31 28.51 -8.88 40.21
C SER A 31 27.10 -9.33 39.81
N GLU A 32 26.05 -8.58 40.18
CA GLU A 32 24.69 -8.80 39.66
C GLU A 32 24.58 -8.47 38.16
N SER A 33 25.49 -7.63 37.63
CA SER A 33 25.59 -7.37 36.17
C SER A 33 26.43 -8.41 35.41
N GLU A 34 27.29 -9.16 36.09
CA GLU A 34 28.13 -10.25 35.52
C GLU A 34 27.45 -11.62 35.51
N ALA A 35 26.23 -11.77 36.04
CA ALA A 35 25.45 -13.01 35.90
C ALA A 35 24.83 -13.17 34.50
N VAL A 36 25.56 -12.73 33.46
CA VAL A 36 25.26 -12.94 32.05
C VAL A 36 26.15 -14.10 31.61
N SER A 37 25.55 -15.24 31.25
CA SER A 37 26.24 -16.42 30.70
C SER A 37 27.36 -16.03 29.73
N GLU A 38 28.51 -16.73 29.70
CA GLU A 38 29.62 -16.46 28.74
C GLU A 38 29.14 -16.30 27.28
N GLU A 39 28.07 -16.99 26.90
CA GLU A 39 27.42 -16.90 25.58
C GLU A 39 26.81 -15.52 25.24
N ASN A 40 26.52 -14.70 26.26
CA ASN A 40 25.93 -13.37 26.17
C ASN A 40 26.87 -12.25 26.66
N ASP A 41 28.16 -12.53 26.90
CA ASP A 41 29.15 -11.49 27.24
C ASP A 41 29.35 -10.54 26.03
N PRO A 42 29.02 -9.24 26.15
CA PRO A 42 29.21 -8.29 25.07
C PRO A 42 30.67 -8.12 24.65
N HIS A 43 31.63 -8.29 25.57
CA HIS A 43 33.05 -8.05 25.28
C HIS A 43 33.63 -9.18 24.43
N ALA A 44 33.48 -10.44 24.85
CA ALA A 44 33.94 -11.59 24.08
C ALA A 44 33.32 -11.63 22.66
N ASN A 45 32.03 -11.30 22.53
CA ASN A 45 31.34 -11.30 21.23
C ASN A 45 31.80 -10.14 20.32
N LEU A 46 32.12 -8.97 20.88
CA LEU A 46 32.67 -7.86 20.10
C LEU A 46 34.10 -8.15 19.62
N ASP A 47 34.92 -8.77 20.47
CA ASP A 47 36.27 -9.18 20.12
C ASP A 47 36.25 -10.21 18.97
N LEU A 48 35.35 -11.20 19.05
CA LEU A 48 35.13 -12.15 17.95
C LEU A 48 34.75 -11.43 16.65
N PHE A 49 33.80 -10.49 16.72
CA PHE A 49 33.35 -9.72 15.57
C PHE A 49 34.50 -8.94 14.91
N VAL A 50 35.27 -8.19 15.70
CA VAL A 50 36.41 -7.40 15.21
C VAL A 50 37.49 -8.32 14.63
N ASN A 51 37.83 -9.43 15.32
CA ASN A 51 38.84 -10.38 14.85
C ASN A 51 38.47 -11.00 13.50
N VAL A 52 37.21 -11.41 13.32
CA VAL A 52 36.73 -11.99 12.05
C VAL A 52 36.74 -10.93 10.95
N LEU A 53 36.25 -9.72 11.24
CA LEU A 53 36.22 -8.61 10.28
C LEU A 53 37.63 -8.25 9.80
N GLU A 54 38.61 -8.14 10.70
CA GLU A 54 40.02 -7.90 10.36
C GLU A 54 40.65 -9.06 9.59
N ARG A 55 40.34 -10.30 9.98
CA ARG A 55 40.81 -11.51 9.29
C ARG A 55 40.35 -11.55 7.84
N ILE A 56 39.07 -11.25 7.58
CA ILE A 56 38.51 -11.19 6.23
C ILE A 56 39.23 -10.12 5.41
N ARG A 57 39.35 -8.90 5.95
CA ARG A 57 40.00 -7.80 5.22
C ARG A 57 41.46 -8.12 4.87
N ARG A 58 42.21 -8.74 5.78
CA ARG A 58 43.64 -9.02 5.60
C ARG A 58 43.89 -10.22 4.69
N ASP A 59 43.10 -11.30 4.84
CA ASP A 59 43.45 -12.61 4.29
C ASP A 59 42.51 -13.07 3.16
N TYR A 60 41.43 -12.35 2.85
CA TYR A 60 40.56 -12.69 1.71
C TYR A 60 41.29 -12.47 0.39
N VAL A 61 41.30 -13.50 -0.45
CA VAL A 61 42.08 -13.58 -1.70
C VAL A 61 41.76 -12.43 -2.68
N ASP A 62 40.52 -11.95 -2.68
CA ASP A 62 40.03 -10.85 -3.53
C ASP A 62 39.70 -9.57 -2.72
N GLY A 63 40.35 -9.38 -1.57
CA GLY A 63 40.03 -8.28 -0.64
C GLY A 63 40.46 -6.87 -1.07
N LYS A 64 41.06 -6.69 -2.25
CA LYS A 64 41.63 -5.40 -2.68
C LYS A 64 40.59 -4.27 -2.76
N ASP A 65 39.38 -4.61 -3.17
CA ASP A 65 38.27 -3.65 -3.30
C ASP A 65 37.30 -3.71 -2.11
N LEU A 66 37.55 -4.58 -1.13
CA LEU A 66 36.66 -4.82 0.01
C LEU A 66 36.89 -3.76 1.10
N THR A 67 35.92 -2.87 1.30
CA THR A 67 36.02 -1.80 2.30
C THR A 67 35.47 -2.24 3.65
N TYR A 68 35.84 -1.54 4.73
CA TYR A 68 35.18 -1.73 6.03
C TYR A 68 33.68 -1.42 5.96
N GLN A 69 33.28 -0.50 5.09
CA GLN A 69 31.88 -0.16 4.91
C GLN A 69 31.08 -1.34 4.34
N ASP A 70 31.64 -2.05 3.35
CA ASP A 70 31.01 -3.25 2.77
C ASP A 70 30.84 -4.34 3.83
N LEU A 71 31.88 -4.60 4.64
CA LEU A 71 31.85 -5.58 5.71
C LEU A 71 30.85 -5.22 6.81
N VAL A 72 30.84 -3.96 7.25
CA VAL A 72 29.92 -3.47 8.29
C VAL A 72 28.48 -3.51 7.77
N HIS A 73 28.21 -3.04 6.55
CA HIS A 73 26.88 -3.09 5.97
C HIS A 73 26.39 -4.53 5.81
N GLY A 74 27.22 -5.44 5.27
CA GLY A 74 26.87 -6.85 5.15
C GLY A 74 26.61 -7.52 6.51
N ALA A 75 27.39 -7.18 7.53
CA ALA A 75 27.14 -7.65 8.89
C ALA A 75 25.82 -7.13 9.47
N LEU A 76 25.52 -5.83 9.29
CA LEU A 76 24.24 -5.23 9.71
C LEU A 76 23.04 -5.90 9.01
N GLU A 77 23.13 -6.11 7.70
CA GLU A 77 22.10 -6.83 6.93
C GLU A 77 21.92 -8.27 7.43
N GLY A 78 23.03 -8.98 7.68
CA GLY A 78 23.02 -10.33 8.25
C GLY A 78 22.33 -10.39 9.62
N MET A 79 22.66 -9.47 10.54
CA MET A 79 22.01 -9.39 11.86
C MET A 79 20.51 -9.12 11.75
N LEU A 80 20.11 -8.17 10.90
CA LEU A 80 18.70 -7.77 10.78
C LEU A 80 17.85 -8.85 10.08
N SER A 81 18.45 -9.62 9.17
CA SER A 81 17.78 -10.77 8.54
C SER A 81 17.31 -11.84 9.54
N LYS A 82 17.93 -11.90 10.73
CA LYS A 82 17.54 -12.82 11.81
C LYS A 82 16.34 -12.33 12.64
N LEU A 83 15.96 -11.06 12.51
CA LEU A 83 14.85 -10.49 13.27
C LEU A 83 13.52 -10.76 12.58
N ASP A 84 13.28 -10.07 11.46
CA ASP A 84 12.05 -10.16 10.67
C ASP A 84 12.27 -9.53 9.28
N PRO A 85 11.46 -9.88 8.26
CA PRO A 85 11.66 -9.38 6.89
C PRO A 85 11.38 -7.88 6.68
N ASN A 86 10.88 -7.16 7.68
CA ASN A 86 10.58 -5.72 7.62
C ASN A 86 11.61 -4.85 8.35
N SER A 87 12.50 -5.47 9.14
CA SER A 87 13.59 -4.79 9.84
C SER A 87 14.82 -4.71 8.92
N GLU A 88 15.33 -3.51 8.68
CA GLU A 88 16.45 -3.29 7.74
C GLU A 88 17.32 -2.09 8.12
N PHE A 89 18.60 -2.20 7.76
CA PHE A 89 19.52 -1.08 7.79
C PHE A 89 19.31 -0.26 6.53
N MET A 90 19.20 1.05 6.69
CA MET A 90 19.01 1.98 5.59
C MET A 90 20.25 2.86 5.49
N PRO A 91 21.13 2.61 4.51
CA PRO A 91 22.23 3.52 4.22
C PRO A 91 21.69 4.87 3.72
N PRO A 92 22.53 5.91 3.63
CA PRO A 92 22.05 7.28 3.45
C PRO A 92 21.16 7.54 2.26
N VAL A 93 21.47 6.92 1.12
CA VAL A 93 20.66 7.03 -0.09
C VAL A 93 19.25 6.46 0.13
N LYS A 94 19.14 5.30 0.80
CA LYS A 94 17.87 4.62 1.05
C LYS A 94 17.04 5.33 2.11
N TYR A 95 17.67 5.82 3.18
CA TYR A 95 16.96 6.58 4.22
C TYR A 95 16.43 7.91 3.67
N ASN A 96 17.24 8.64 2.90
CA ASN A 96 16.80 9.88 2.25
C ASN A 96 15.64 9.62 1.28
N TYR A 97 15.72 8.54 0.48
CA TYR A 97 14.60 8.13 -0.39
C TYR A 97 13.32 7.86 0.41
N LEU A 98 13.40 7.10 1.51
CA LEU A 98 12.23 6.80 2.34
C LEU A 98 11.63 8.07 2.95
N LYS A 99 12.47 8.99 3.44
CA LYS A 99 12.02 10.26 4.02
C LYS A 99 11.27 11.10 2.98
N GLU A 100 11.83 11.20 1.78
CA GLU A 100 11.20 11.90 0.65
C GLU A 100 9.91 11.23 0.17
N ASP A 101 9.85 9.88 0.19
CA ASP A 101 8.67 9.10 -0.20
C ASP A 101 7.52 9.27 0.81
N THR A 102 7.85 9.30 2.11
CA THR A 102 6.87 9.38 3.20
C THR A 102 6.27 10.77 3.34
N GLU A 103 7.03 11.83 3.04
CA GLU A 103 6.57 13.22 3.20
C GLU A 103 5.58 13.67 2.09
N GLY A 104 5.25 12.83 1.11
CA GLY A 104 4.23 13.10 0.09
C GLY A 104 4.53 14.32 -0.83
N ASN A 105 5.66 14.99 -0.61
CA ASN A 105 6.07 16.22 -1.28
C ASN A 105 6.75 15.92 -2.62
N PHE A 106 6.04 15.20 -3.50
CA PHE A 106 6.58 14.81 -4.80
C PHE A 106 6.40 15.91 -5.84
N GLY A 107 7.32 16.87 -5.92
CA GLY A 107 7.48 17.68 -7.14
C GLY A 107 8.27 16.91 -8.18
N GLY A 108 7.60 16.26 -9.15
CA GLY A 108 8.29 15.40 -10.13
C GLY A 108 7.46 15.13 -11.38
N VAL A 109 7.89 14.15 -12.17
CA VAL A 109 7.22 13.80 -13.44
C VAL A 109 6.34 12.55 -13.37
N GLY A 110 6.39 11.78 -12.27
CA GLY A 110 5.51 10.63 -12.03
C GLY A 110 5.96 9.32 -12.68
N VAL A 111 7.19 8.90 -12.40
CA VAL A 111 7.76 7.64 -12.92
C VAL A 111 8.46 6.87 -11.81
N HIS A 112 8.31 5.55 -11.82
CA HIS A 112 9.21 4.63 -11.14
C HIS A 112 10.41 4.36 -12.05
N ILE A 113 11.61 4.57 -11.52
CA ILE A 113 12.87 4.47 -12.27
C ILE A 113 13.85 3.56 -11.55
N ASN A 114 14.71 2.90 -12.33
CA ASN A 114 15.84 2.13 -11.83
C ASN A 114 17.04 2.32 -12.78
N ILE A 115 18.26 2.09 -12.30
CA ILE A 115 19.44 2.04 -13.16
C ILE A 115 19.65 0.59 -13.58
N GLN A 116 19.64 0.33 -14.90
CA GLN A 116 19.91 -0.97 -15.50
C GLN A 116 20.96 -0.77 -16.60
N ASP A 117 22.06 -1.53 -16.55
CA ASP A 117 23.17 -1.47 -17.51
C ASP A 117 23.74 -0.05 -17.73
N GLY A 118 23.75 0.77 -16.68
CA GLY A 118 24.20 2.16 -16.75
C GLY A 118 23.18 3.13 -17.37
N TYR A 119 21.96 2.70 -17.66
CA TYR A 119 20.87 3.53 -18.14
C TYR A 119 19.82 3.76 -17.05
N LEU A 120 19.44 5.01 -16.84
CA LEU A 120 18.25 5.34 -16.09
C LEU A 120 17.01 4.88 -16.88
N THR A 121 16.31 3.89 -16.36
CA THR A 121 15.25 3.16 -17.06
C THR A 121 13.93 3.31 -16.31
N VAL A 122 12.86 3.57 -17.05
CA VAL A 122 11.49 3.62 -16.53
C VAL A 122 11.04 2.19 -16.24
N LEU A 123 10.78 1.90 -14.98
CA LEU A 123 10.10 0.67 -14.58
C LEU A 123 8.61 0.75 -14.94
N ALA A 124 7.95 1.82 -14.52
CA ALA A 124 6.55 2.09 -14.84
C ALA A 124 6.23 3.58 -14.70
N PRO A 125 5.43 4.16 -15.62
CA PRO A 125 4.80 5.46 -15.38
C PRO A 125 3.71 5.32 -14.30
N MET A 126 3.54 6.35 -13.48
CA MET A 126 2.48 6.40 -12.47
C MET A 126 1.19 6.92 -13.14
N GLU A 127 0.05 6.25 -12.94
CA GLU A 127 -1.24 6.69 -13.52
C GLU A 127 -1.59 8.14 -13.10
N ASP A 128 -2.27 8.86 -14.00
CA ASP A 128 -2.70 10.26 -13.80
C ASP A 128 -1.55 11.26 -13.52
N THR A 129 -0.34 10.96 -14.00
CA THR A 129 0.84 11.84 -13.85
C THR A 129 1.34 12.41 -15.17
N PRO A 130 2.15 13.49 -15.14
CA PRO A 130 2.67 14.11 -16.36
C PRO A 130 3.42 13.15 -17.30
N ALA A 131 4.16 12.18 -16.77
CA ALA A 131 4.84 11.17 -17.59
C ALA A 131 3.86 10.17 -18.24
N PHE A 132 2.83 9.76 -17.50
CA PHE A 132 1.78 8.90 -18.04
C PHE A 132 0.99 9.61 -19.14
N GLU A 133 0.59 10.87 -18.90
CA GLU A 133 -0.08 11.71 -19.91
C GLU A 133 0.79 11.96 -21.15
N ALA A 134 2.11 12.07 -20.96
CA ALA A 134 3.05 12.27 -22.05
C ALA A 134 3.43 10.97 -22.81
N GLY A 135 2.81 9.84 -22.46
CA GLY A 135 3.01 8.57 -23.16
C GLY A 135 4.36 7.90 -22.89
N VAL A 136 4.98 8.20 -21.74
CA VAL A 136 6.16 7.46 -21.25
C VAL A 136 5.74 6.02 -20.94
N MET A 137 6.55 5.04 -21.34
CA MET A 137 6.26 3.62 -21.19
C MET A 137 7.31 2.92 -20.35
N SER A 138 6.93 1.79 -19.76
CA SER A 138 7.87 0.86 -19.14
C SER A 138 8.95 0.44 -20.16
N GLY A 139 10.20 0.41 -19.68
CA GLY A 139 11.37 0.11 -20.49
C GLY A 139 11.97 1.31 -21.23
N ASP A 140 11.32 2.48 -21.25
CA ASP A 140 11.93 3.70 -21.79
C ASP A 140 13.19 4.05 -21.01
N ARG A 141 14.27 4.44 -21.71
CA ARG A 141 15.56 4.81 -21.11
C ARG A 141 15.81 6.30 -21.27
N PHE A 142 16.10 7.01 -20.19
CA PHE A 142 16.51 8.41 -20.27
C PHE A 142 17.90 8.49 -20.91
N ILE A 143 17.97 9.11 -22.08
CA ILE A 143 19.22 9.41 -22.80
C ILE A 143 19.69 10.82 -22.46
N LYS A 144 18.77 11.77 -22.34
CA LYS A 144 19.06 13.15 -21.90
C LYS A 144 18.03 13.68 -20.92
N ILE A 145 18.49 14.51 -19.99
CA ILE A 145 17.64 15.29 -19.07
C ILE A 145 18.15 16.74 -19.09
N ASP A 146 17.30 17.67 -19.48
CA ASP A 146 17.61 19.09 -19.77
C ASP A 146 18.81 19.27 -20.71
N GLY A 147 18.90 18.38 -21.72
CA GLY A 147 19.95 18.40 -22.74
C GLY A 147 21.26 17.72 -22.33
N GLU A 148 21.45 17.41 -21.05
CA GLU A 148 22.61 16.70 -20.53
C GLU A 148 22.46 15.19 -20.66
N ASN A 149 23.56 14.48 -20.90
CA ASN A 149 23.57 13.03 -21.03
C ASN A 149 23.18 12.36 -19.70
N ALA A 150 22.22 11.42 -19.76
CA ALA A 150 21.73 10.68 -18.59
C ALA A 150 22.33 9.27 -18.47
N ARG A 151 23.32 8.91 -19.29
CA ARG A 151 24.08 7.66 -19.18
C ARG A 151 24.98 7.71 -17.95
N ASN A 152 24.99 6.63 -17.18
CA ASN A 152 25.71 6.48 -15.92
C ASN A 152 25.37 7.57 -14.88
N ILE A 153 24.22 8.24 -15.03
CA ILE A 153 23.74 9.19 -14.05
C ILE A 153 23.50 8.46 -12.72
N SER A 154 23.93 9.06 -11.61
CA SER A 154 23.63 8.51 -10.29
C SER A 154 22.16 8.70 -9.95
N MET A 155 21.58 7.80 -9.14
CA MET A 155 20.18 7.93 -8.72
C MET A 155 19.90 9.28 -8.01
N PRO A 156 20.76 9.77 -7.09
CA PRO A 156 20.59 11.10 -6.49
C PRO A 156 20.57 12.24 -7.52
N GLU A 157 21.44 12.19 -8.53
CA GLU A 157 21.49 13.22 -9.57
C GLU A 157 20.27 13.16 -10.51
N ALA A 158 19.86 11.96 -10.89
CA ALA A 158 18.63 11.74 -11.66
C ALA A 158 17.42 12.32 -10.95
N MET A 159 17.29 12.07 -9.64
CA MET A 159 16.23 12.64 -8.81
C MET A 159 16.31 14.17 -8.80
N LYS A 160 17.49 14.75 -8.58
CA LYS A 160 17.70 16.20 -8.59
C LYS A 160 17.26 16.84 -9.91
N LYS A 161 17.52 16.20 -11.05
CA LYS A 161 17.15 16.71 -12.37
C LYS A 161 15.67 16.49 -12.72
N LEU A 162 15.10 15.32 -12.41
CA LEU A 162 13.70 15.03 -12.74
C LEU A 162 12.71 15.73 -11.80
N ARG A 163 13.13 16.02 -10.55
CA ARG A 163 12.35 16.76 -9.58
C ARG A 163 12.55 18.27 -9.68
N GLY A 164 11.66 19.01 -9.03
CA GLY A 164 11.67 20.47 -9.04
C GLY A 164 10.32 21.06 -8.68
N LYS A 165 10.25 22.40 -8.62
CA LYS A 165 9.04 23.13 -8.22
C LYS A 165 7.84 22.71 -9.08
N PRO A 166 6.67 22.38 -8.50
CA PRO A 166 5.46 22.12 -9.26
C PRO A 166 5.16 23.25 -10.25
N GLY A 167 4.79 22.90 -11.48
CA GLY A 167 4.56 23.81 -12.59
C GLY A 167 5.80 24.09 -13.47
N SER A 168 7.01 23.83 -12.98
CA SER A 168 8.23 23.92 -13.81
C SER A 168 8.26 22.80 -14.87
N LYS A 169 9.11 22.92 -15.88
CA LYS A 169 9.24 21.92 -16.95
C LYS A 169 10.64 21.28 -16.93
N VAL A 170 10.72 20.04 -17.40
CA VAL A 170 11.97 19.32 -17.68
C VAL A 170 11.88 18.75 -19.09
N ALA A 171 12.94 18.95 -19.87
CA ALA A 171 13.04 18.34 -21.20
C ALA A 171 13.77 17.00 -21.05
N VAL A 172 13.17 15.92 -21.53
CA VAL A 172 13.79 14.59 -21.50
C VAL A 172 13.81 13.98 -22.90
N THR A 173 14.90 13.30 -23.21
CA THR A 173 14.99 12.44 -24.41
C THR A 173 14.99 11.00 -23.94
N LEU A 174 13.98 10.23 -24.35
CA LEU A 174 13.81 8.82 -24.02
C LEU A 174 14.19 7.96 -25.22
N PHE A 175 14.93 6.88 -25.01
CA PHE A 175 15.08 5.81 -25.99
C PHE A 175 14.09 4.70 -25.65
N ARG A 176 13.24 4.32 -26.62
CA ARG A 176 12.26 3.25 -26.47
C ARG A 176 12.77 1.98 -27.14
N PRO A 177 13.20 0.95 -26.39
CA PRO A 177 13.77 -0.27 -26.97
C PRO A 177 12.81 -1.00 -27.91
N SER A 178 11.50 -1.01 -27.62
CA SER A 178 10.49 -1.70 -28.43
C SER A 178 10.35 -1.14 -29.85
N SER A 179 10.67 0.14 -30.06
CA SER A 179 10.60 0.79 -31.38
C SER A 179 11.97 1.22 -31.91
N GLY A 180 13.02 1.16 -31.10
CA GLY A 180 14.37 1.64 -31.43
C GLY A 180 14.46 3.16 -31.63
N LYS A 181 13.46 3.95 -31.19
CA LYS A 181 13.38 5.39 -31.44
C LYS A 181 13.74 6.23 -30.22
N ASN A 182 14.32 7.40 -30.48
CA ASN A 182 14.43 8.47 -29.50
C ASN A 182 13.16 9.35 -29.53
N ILE A 183 12.64 9.69 -28.36
CA ILE A 183 11.40 10.43 -28.15
C ILE A 183 11.72 11.62 -27.24
N ASP A 184 11.58 12.84 -27.77
CA ASP A 184 11.74 14.07 -26.98
C ASP A 184 10.41 14.45 -26.34
N VAL A 185 10.42 14.60 -25.02
CA VAL A 185 9.24 14.89 -24.22
C VAL A 185 9.53 16.05 -23.28
N LYS A 186 8.63 17.04 -23.24
CA LYS A 186 8.66 18.10 -22.21
C LYS A 186 7.66 17.77 -21.12
N LEU A 187 8.16 17.35 -19.97
CA LEU A 187 7.33 16.97 -18.83
C LEU A 187 7.14 18.19 -17.93
N LYS A 188 5.90 18.47 -17.55
CA LYS A 188 5.58 19.48 -16.54
C LYS A 188 5.68 18.80 -15.18
N ARG A 189 6.51 19.31 -14.27
CA ARG A 189 6.58 18.80 -12.90
C ARG A 189 5.26 19.10 -12.20
N ALA A 190 4.68 18.10 -11.56
CA ALA A 190 3.47 18.23 -10.78
C ALA A 190 3.71 17.72 -9.37
N LEU A 191 2.86 18.15 -8.43
CA LEU A 191 2.74 17.43 -7.18
C LEU A 191 2.08 16.09 -7.50
N ILE A 192 2.83 15.00 -7.41
CA ILE A 192 2.33 13.67 -7.76
C ILE A 192 1.37 13.21 -6.66
N LYS A 193 0.08 13.43 -6.87
CA LYS A 193 -0.99 12.87 -6.04
C LYS A 193 -1.55 11.65 -6.75
N VAL A 194 -1.09 10.46 -6.37
CA VAL A 194 -1.72 9.21 -6.84
C VAL A 194 -3.06 9.10 -6.13
N SER A 195 -4.15 9.08 -6.89
CA SER A 195 -5.46 8.86 -6.27
C SER A 195 -5.55 7.43 -5.75
N THR A 196 -5.82 7.33 -4.45
CA THR A 196 -5.90 6.04 -3.77
C THR A 196 -7.31 5.46 -3.74
N VAL A 197 -8.33 6.26 -4.08
CA VAL A 197 -9.74 5.89 -3.99
C VAL A 197 -10.37 5.93 -5.39
N LYS A 198 -10.86 4.78 -5.84
CA LYS A 198 -11.38 4.58 -7.21
C LYS A 198 -12.72 3.83 -7.20
N ASP A 199 -13.49 3.95 -8.28
CA ASP A 199 -14.71 3.18 -8.51
C ASP A 199 -14.37 1.78 -9.06
N ILE A 200 -15.42 1.05 -9.50
CA ILE A 200 -15.27 -0.31 -10.04
C ILE A 200 -14.48 -0.36 -11.36
N ASN A 201 -14.43 0.76 -12.09
CA ASN A 201 -13.76 0.91 -13.38
C ASN A 201 -12.40 1.63 -13.27
N ASN A 202 -11.82 1.71 -12.06
CA ASN A 202 -10.57 2.42 -11.77
C ASN A 202 -10.60 3.94 -12.06
N GLN A 203 -11.77 4.56 -12.00
CA GLN A 203 -11.97 6.00 -12.17
C GLN A 203 -12.34 6.68 -10.85
N ARG A 204 -12.21 8.00 -10.76
CA ARG A 204 -12.72 8.80 -9.62
C ARG A 204 -14.15 9.30 -9.87
N LYS A 205 -15.02 8.42 -10.35
CA LYS A 205 -16.44 8.74 -10.62
C LYS A 205 -17.32 7.70 -9.96
N PHE A 206 -18.04 8.09 -8.92
CA PHE A 206 -18.75 7.14 -8.07
C PHE A 206 -20.23 7.15 -8.40
N TYR A 207 -20.74 5.99 -8.81
CA TYR A 207 -22.16 5.78 -9.10
C TYR A 207 -22.69 4.60 -8.31
N VAL A 208 -23.96 4.67 -7.94
CA VAL A 208 -24.68 3.51 -7.39
C VAL A 208 -25.21 2.65 -8.53
N ASP A 209 -25.34 1.35 -8.28
CA ASP A 209 -25.97 0.44 -9.23
C ASP A 209 -27.52 0.52 -9.20
N GLU A 210 -28.19 -0.35 -9.98
CA GLU A 210 -29.65 -0.48 -10.03
C GLU A 210 -30.30 -0.80 -8.67
N ASN A 211 -29.53 -1.35 -7.72
CA ASN A 211 -29.94 -1.67 -6.36
C ASN A 211 -29.58 -0.59 -5.34
N LYS A 212 -29.06 0.56 -5.80
CA LYS A 212 -28.54 1.64 -4.95
C LYS A 212 -27.33 1.23 -4.11
N ILE A 213 -26.55 0.26 -4.56
CA ILE A 213 -25.30 -0.15 -3.92
C ILE A 213 -24.15 0.62 -4.54
N GLY A 214 -23.39 1.30 -3.69
CA GLY A 214 -22.15 1.97 -4.07
C GLY A 214 -20.96 1.00 -4.02
N TYR A 215 -19.92 1.33 -4.77
CA TYR A 215 -18.66 0.61 -4.75
C TYR A 215 -17.50 1.61 -4.65
N ILE A 216 -16.58 1.36 -3.72
CA ILE A 216 -15.34 2.13 -3.58
C ILE A 216 -14.18 1.15 -3.37
N ARG A 217 -13.13 1.31 -4.17
CA ARG A 217 -11.85 0.61 -4.04
C ARG A 217 -10.81 1.54 -3.43
N ILE A 218 -10.12 1.08 -2.39
CA ILE A 218 -8.93 1.74 -1.86
C ILE A 218 -7.71 0.94 -2.30
N THR A 219 -6.86 1.54 -3.11
CA THR A 219 -5.65 0.90 -3.68
C THR A 219 -4.46 0.93 -2.72
N GLN A 220 -4.37 1.97 -1.89
CA GLN A 220 -3.34 2.15 -0.85
C GLN A 220 -3.85 3.16 0.19
N PHE A 221 -3.27 3.17 1.40
CA PHE A 221 -3.54 4.19 2.41
C PHE A 221 -2.47 5.30 2.36
N GLY A 222 -2.74 6.34 1.58
CA GLY A 222 -1.93 7.57 1.50
C GLY A 222 -2.57 8.74 2.24
N GLU A 223 -1.87 9.87 2.35
CA GLU A 223 -2.27 11.02 3.19
C GLU A 223 -3.70 11.53 2.97
N GLU A 224 -4.20 11.42 1.75
CA GLU A 224 -5.50 11.96 1.31
C GLU A 224 -6.62 10.90 1.31
N THR A 225 -6.31 9.62 1.58
CA THR A 225 -7.26 8.51 1.39
C THR A 225 -8.56 8.70 2.14
N ALA A 226 -8.52 9.12 3.42
CA ALA A 226 -9.75 9.31 4.20
C ALA A 226 -10.60 10.50 3.69
N ARG A 227 -9.99 11.52 3.10
CA ARG A 227 -10.70 12.66 2.50
C ARG A 227 -11.32 12.26 1.17
N ASP A 228 -10.58 11.56 0.32
CA ASP A 228 -11.06 11.10 -0.99
C ASP A 228 -12.17 10.05 -0.83
N LEU A 229 -12.10 9.19 0.20
CA LEU A 229 -13.17 8.26 0.56
C LEU A 229 -14.44 9.01 0.96
N GLU A 230 -14.33 10.05 1.79
CA GLU A 230 -15.46 10.89 2.19
C GLU A 230 -16.13 11.55 0.98
N GLU A 231 -15.33 12.06 0.03
CA GLU A 231 -15.83 12.65 -1.21
C GLU A 231 -16.60 11.62 -2.05
N GLY A 232 -16.05 10.42 -2.23
CA GLY A 232 -16.70 9.34 -2.96
C GLY A 232 -18.01 8.89 -2.30
N ILE A 233 -18.03 8.74 -0.97
CA ILE A 233 -19.24 8.39 -0.21
C ILE A 233 -20.33 9.46 -0.39
N LYS A 234 -19.98 10.76 -0.31
CA LYS A 234 -20.95 11.85 -0.52
C LYS A 234 -21.58 11.82 -1.91
N GLN A 235 -20.80 11.52 -2.95
CA GLN A 235 -21.34 11.37 -4.32
C GLN A 235 -22.35 10.23 -4.41
N LEU A 236 -22.11 9.12 -3.70
CA LEU A 236 -23.03 7.98 -3.64
C LEU A 236 -24.28 8.29 -2.79
N GLU A 237 -24.12 9.02 -1.68
CA GLU A 237 -25.23 9.45 -0.81
C GLU A 237 -26.25 10.32 -1.56
N VAL A 238 -25.79 11.24 -2.41
CA VAL A 238 -26.66 12.07 -3.27
C VAL A 238 -27.50 11.20 -4.23
N GLN A 239 -27.02 10.01 -4.58
CA GLN A 239 -27.72 9.07 -5.46
C GLN A 239 -28.64 8.08 -4.70
N ASP A 240 -28.88 8.33 -3.42
CA ASP A 240 -29.70 7.52 -2.50
C ASP A 240 -29.09 6.12 -2.22
N MET A 241 -27.77 6.07 -1.99
CA MET A 241 -27.07 4.83 -1.65
C MET A 241 -27.70 4.10 -0.44
N LYS A 242 -27.95 2.79 -0.61
CA LYS A 242 -28.51 1.89 0.41
C LYS A 242 -27.49 0.91 0.99
N GLY A 243 -26.29 0.83 0.42
CA GLY A 243 -25.20 0.00 0.93
C GLY A 243 -23.91 0.25 0.16
N LEU A 244 -22.78 -0.17 0.73
CA LEU A 244 -21.45 0.04 0.17
C LEU A 244 -20.64 -1.25 0.14
N VAL A 245 -19.97 -1.49 -0.99
CA VAL A 245 -18.86 -2.44 -1.09
C VAL A 245 -17.54 -1.66 -1.03
N LEU A 246 -16.71 -1.96 -0.03
CA LEU A 246 -15.36 -1.42 0.12
C LEU A 246 -14.33 -2.47 -0.31
N ASP A 247 -13.68 -2.26 -1.45
CA ASP A 247 -12.68 -3.18 -2.00
C ASP A 247 -11.26 -2.82 -1.51
N LEU A 248 -10.66 -3.70 -0.69
CA LEU A 248 -9.28 -3.62 -0.20
C LEU A 248 -8.37 -4.69 -0.82
N ARG A 249 -8.82 -5.39 -1.87
CA ARG A 249 -8.01 -6.40 -2.57
C ARG A 249 -6.82 -5.75 -3.24
N HIS A 250 -5.66 -6.41 -3.14
CA HIS A 250 -4.38 -5.91 -3.64
C HIS A 250 -3.93 -4.57 -3.02
N ASN A 251 -4.45 -4.22 -1.85
CA ASN A 251 -4.02 -3.04 -1.11
C ASN A 251 -2.95 -3.42 -0.07
N PRO A 252 -1.67 -3.05 -0.28
CA PRO A 252 -0.56 -3.43 0.60
C PRO A 252 -0.55 -2.68 1.94
N GLY A 253 -1.55 -1.82 2.19
CA GLY A 253 -1.70 -1.01 3.37
C GLY A 253 -1.21 0.42 3.12
N GLY A 254 -0.47 0.98 4.08
CA GLY A 254 0.00 2.36 4.05
C GLY A 254 -0.09 2.98 5.45
N LEU A 255 -0.43 4.26 5.50
CA LEU A 255 -0.41 5.04 6.74
C LEU A 255 -1.47 4.57 7.75
N LEU A 256 -1.04 4.34 8.99
CA LEU A 256 -1.91 3.91 10.09
C LEU A 256 -3.01 4.92 10.41
N ASP A 257 -2.69 6.22 10.42
CA ASP A 257 -3.66 7.27 10.72
C ASP A 257 -4.80 7.29 9.70
N GLN A 258 -4.51 6.97 8.44
CA GLN A 258 -5.50 6.89 7.37
C GLN A 258 -6.38 5.65 7.53
N ALA A 259 -5.83 4.51 7.94
CA ALA A 259 -6.63 3.34 8.29
C ALA A 259 -7.63 3.65 9.41
N VAL A 260 -7.17 4.35 10.47
CA VAL A 260 -8.01 4.80 11.58
C VAL A 260 -9.12 5.72 11.08
N LYS A 261 -8.79 6.76 10.31
CA LYS A 261 -9.78 7.71 9.76
C LYS A 261 -10.76 7.07 8.77
N VAL A 262 -10.35 6.04 8.04
CA VAL A 262 -11.25 5.24 7.19
C VAL A 262 -12.22 4.45 8.06
N CYS A 263 -11.77 3.87 9.18
CA CYS A 263 -12.66 3.19 10.12
C CYS A 263 -13.70 4.15 10.72
N GLU A 264 -13.29 5.36 11.08
CA GLU A 264 -14.19 6.40 11.64
C GLU A 264 -15.39 6.73 10.73
N LYS A 265 -15.29 6.51 9.42
CA LYS A 265 -16.40 6.74 8.49
C LYS A 265 -17.59 5.83 8.72
N PHE A 266 -17.39 4.71 9.40
CA PHE A 266 -18.40 3.67 9.59
C PHE A 266 -18.68 3.33 11.06
N LEU A 267 -17.95 3.94 11.99
CA LEU A 267 -17.98 3.59 13.41
C LEU A 267 -18.45 4.76 14.28
N ALA A 268 -19.24 4.45 15.30
CA ALA A 268 -19.68 5.42 16.29
C ALA A 268 -18.50 5.94 17.12
N GLN A 269 -18.70 7.09 17.76
CA GLN A 269 -17.68 7.68 18.63
C GLN A 269 -17.31 6.73 19.79
N GLY A 270 -16.02 6.58 20.04
CA GLY A 270 -15.48 5.82 21.16
C GLY A 270 -15.22 4.34 20.88
N GLU A 271 -15.68 3.80 19.75
CA GLU A 271 -15.40 2.42 19.36
C GLU A 271 -13.90 2.19 19.15
N LEU A 272 -13.38 1.07 19.66
CA LEU A 272 -11.97 0.70 19.53
C LEU A 272 -11.68 0.28 18.09
N ILE A 273 -10.66 0.88 17.48
CA ILE A 273 -10.25 0.55 16.11
C ILE A 273 -9.07 -0.42 16.12
N VAL A 274 -7.99 -0.04 16.79
CA VAL A 274 -6.75 -0.82 16.83
C VAL A 274 -5.92 -0.41 18.04
N THR A 275 -5.20 -1.38 18.61
CA THR A 275 -4.13 -1.10 19.57
C THR A 275 -2.78 -1.50 18.99
N THR A 276 -1.72 -0.83 19.44
CA THR A 276 -0.35 -1.29 19.23
C THR A 276 0.23 -1.72 20.56
N GLU A 277 1.04 -2.79 20.54
CA GLU A 277 1.76 -3.25 21.72
C GLU A 277 3.20 -3.59 21.36
N GLY A 278 4.14 -2.92 22.02
CA GLY A 278 5.57 -3.09 21.83
C GLY A 278 6.27 -3.64 23.06
N ARG A 279 7.61 -3.67 23.00
CA ARG A 279 8.44 -4.13 24.13
C ARG A 279 8.39 -3.14 25.29
N ARG A 280 8.23 -1.85 25.00
CA ARG A 280 8.15 -0.77 25.99
C ARG A 280 6.73 -0.21 26.05
N LYS A 281 6.28 0.22 27.24
CA LYS A 281 4.97 0.86 27.40
C LYS A 281 4.78 2.09 26.51
N SER A 282 5.85 2.83 26.20
CA SER A 282 5.83 3.99 25.29
C SER A 282 5.60 3.62 23.82
N GLU A 283 5.64 2.34 23.48
CA GLU A 283 5.33 1.82 22.15
C GLU A 283 3.88 1.35 22.05
N ASN A 284 3.14 1.36 23.15
CA ASN A 284 1.73 1.01 23.16
C ASN A 284 0.88 2.22 22.79
N SER A 285 -0.10 2.02 21.91
CA SER A 285 -1.08 3.03 21.54
C SER A 285 -2.48 2.43 21.46
N ILE A 286 -3.48 3.27 21.69
CA ILE A 286 -4.90 2.91 21.55
C ILE A 286 -5.54 3.92 20.61
N HIS A 287 -6.13 3.44 19.52
CA HIS A 287 -6.83 4.27 18.55
C HIS A 287 -8.32 3.95 18.61
N LYS A 288 -9.13 4.99 18.87
CA LYS A 288 -10.59 4.91 18.94
C LYS A 288 -11.22 5.83 17.91
N SER A 289 -12.43 5.51 17.48
CA SER A 289 -13.18 6.33 16.54
C SER A 289 -13.58 7.67 17.18
N SER A 290 -13.34 8.78 16.48
CA SER A 290 -13.90 10.08 16.84
C SER A 290 -15.38 10.24 16.45
N GLY A 291 -15.93 9.33 15.64
CA GLY A 291 -17.30 9.39 15.11
C GLY A 291 -17.53 10.44 14.02
N ARG A 292 -16.46 11.06 13.50
CA ARG A 292 -16.57 12.15 12.52
C ARG A 292 -17.07 11.63 11.17
N TYR A 293 -18.24 12.12 10.74
CA TYR A 293 -18.94 11.67 9.53
C TYR A 293 -19.26 10.16 9.57
N ALA A 294 -19.54 9.61 10.75
CA ALA A 294 -19.84 8.19 10.88
C ALA A 294 -21.19 7.83 10.24
N ARG A 295 -21.22 6.72 9.50
CA ARG A 295 -22.44 6.05 9.03
C ARG A 295 -22.56 4.67 9.68
N PRO A 296 -22.86 4.57 10.99
CA PRO A 296 -22.93 3.28 11.68
C PRO A 296 -24.02 2.36 11.13
N GLU A 297 -25.09 2.93 10.55
CA GLU A 297 -26.24 2.16 10.03
C GLU A 297 -26.10 1.73 8.56
N LEU A 298 -25.11 2.24 7.82
CA LEU A 298 -24.98 1.95 6.38
C LEU A 298 -24.60 0.47 6.14
N PRO A 299 -25.37 -0.35 5.42
CA PRO A 299 -24.95 -1.72 5.10
C PRO A 299 -23.58 -1.74 4.40
N LEU A 300 -22.62 -2.50 4.92
CA LEU A 300 -21.22 -2.51 4.47
C LEU A 300 -20.69 -3.93 4.27
N VAL A 301 -20.04 -4.18 3.14
CA VAL A 301 -19.24 -5.37 2.87
C VAL A 301 -17.82 -4.94 2.50
N VAL A 302 -16.81 -5.64 3.03
CA VAL A 302 -15.40 -5.39 2.72
C VAL A 302 -14.85 -6.58 1.94
N LEU A 303 -14.24 -6.31 0.77
CA LEU A 303 -13.55 -7.33 -0.03
C LEU A 303 -12.06 -7.34 0.32
N VAL A 304 -11.50 -8.54 0.52
CA VAL A 304 -10.09 -8.74 0.86
C VAL A 304 -9.50 -9.94 0.15
N ASN A 305 -8.18 -9.95 -0.02
CA ASN A 305 -7.42 -11.10 -0.50
C ASN A 305 -6.04 -11.19 0.16
N GLU A 306 -5.22 -12.16 -0.25
CA GLU A 306 -3.87 -12.41 0.26
C GLU A 306 -2.90 -11.23 0.09
N PHE A 307 -3.25 -10.24 -0.73
CA PHE A 307 -2.47 -9.04 -0.97
C PHE A 307 -2.98 -7.83 -0.17
N SER A 308 -4.11 -7.97 0.53
CA SER A 308 -4.56 -7.02 1.54
C SER A 308 -3.63 -7.12 2.76
N ALA A 309 -2.90 -6.05 3.09
CA ALA A 309 -1.89 -6.07 4.15
C ALA A 309 -1.93 -4.83 5.05
N SER A 310 -1.37 -4.92 6.26
CA SER A 310 -1.12 -3.79 7.17
C SER A 310 -2.38 -2.95 7.44
N ALA A 311 -2.41 -1.67 7.04
CA ALA A 311 -3.58 -0.79 7.18
C ALA A 311 -4.89 -1.42 6.67
N SER A 312 -4.85 -2.17 5.57
CA SER A 312 -6.03 -2.89 5.05
C SER A 312 -6.56 -3.93 6.04
N GLU A 313 -5.66 -4.61 6.75
CA GLU A 313 -5.99 -5.63 7.76
C GLU A 313 -6.51 -5.00 9.05
N ILE A 314 -6.06 -3.79 9.38
CA ILE A 314 -6.63 -3.00 10.47
C ILE A 314 -8.09 -2.67 10.16
N VAL A 315 -8.38 -2.16 8.96
CA VAL A 315 -9.77 -1.84 8.56
C VAL A 315 -10.62 -3.11 8.55
N ALA A 316 -10.16 -4.18 7.90
CA ALA A 316 -10.92 -5.43 7.83
C ALA A 316 -11.15 -6.04 9.22
N GLY A 317 -10.12 -6.14 10.05
CA GLY A 317 -10.20 -6.69 11.40
C GLY A 317 -11.07 -5.85 12.34
N CYS A 318 -10.98 -4.53 12.26
CA CYS A 318 -11.82 -3.61 13.02
C CYS A 318 -13.30 -3.78 12.65
N MET A 319 -13.62 -3.72 11.35
CA MET A 319 -14.99 -3.85 10.86
C MET A 319 -15.58 -5.24 11.17
N GLN A 320 -14.76 -6.29 11.12
CA GLN A 320 -15.19 -7.64 11.44
C GLN A 320 -15.47 -7.82 12.93
N ASP A 321 -14.53 -7.45 13.80
CA ASP A 321 -14.64 -7.68 15.24
C ASP A 321 -15.79 -6.89 15.86
N LEU A 322 -16.04 -5.68 15.37
CA LEU A 322 -17.19 -4.86 15.77
C LEU A 322 -18.50 -5.29 15.11
N LYS A 323 -18.49 -6.36 14.29
CA LYS A 323 -19.63 -6.84 13.49
C LYS A 323 -20.22 -5.76 12.58
N ARG A 324 -19.41 -4.78 12.21
CA ARG A 324 -19.81 -3.64 11.43
C ARG A 324 -19.94 -3.97 9.95
N ALA A 325 -19.07 -4.82 9.42
CA ALA A 325 -19.15 -5.29 8.04
C ALA A 325 -18.99 -6.80 7.96
N LYS A 326 -19.44 -7.38 6.84
CA LYS A 326 -19.05 -8.74 6.45
C LYS A 326 -17.79 -8.67 5.60
N ILE A 327 -16.82 -9.53 5.92
CA ILE A 327 -15.57 -9.66 5.17
C ILE A 327 -15.71 -10.81 4.17
N VAL A 328 -15.46 -10.54 2.89
CA VAL A 328 -15.60 -11.50 1.80
C VAL A 328 -14.28 -11.61 1.04
N GLY A 329 -13.88 -12.83 0.69
CA GLY A 329 -12.76 -13.09 -0.21
C GLY A 329 -11.82 -14.16 0.33
N LYS A 330 -10.52 -13.85 0.39
CA LYS A 330 -9.47 -14.77 0.88
C LYS A 330 -8.73 -14.16 2.07
N LYS A 331 -8.13 -15.03 2.89
CA LYS A 331 -7.29 -14.64 4.03
C LYS A 331 -6.26 -13.58 3.62
N THR A 332 -6.10 -12.55 4.44
CA THR A 332 -5.17 -11.44 4.21
C THR A 332 -3.70 -11.82 4.49
N PHE A 333 -2.78 -10.92 4.13
CA PHE A 333 -1.34 -11.18 4.13
C PHE A 333 -0.74 -11.53 5.50
N GLY A 334 -1.16 -10.85 6.57
CA GLY A 334 -0.63 -11.01 7.92
C GLY A 334 0.49 -10.05 8.30
N LYS A 335 0.54 -8.84 7.71
CA LYS A 335 1.52 -7.81 8.07
C LYS A 335 0.97 -6.94 9.20
N GLY A 336 1.03 -7.46 10.42
CA GLY A 336 0.54 -6.77 11.62
C GLY A 336 1.59 -6.09 12.49
N SER A 337 2.71 -5.60 11.93
CA SER A 337 3.80 -4.98 12.70
C SER A 337 3.93 -3.48 12.45
N VAL A 338 4.34 -2.75 13.49
CA VAL A 338 4.70 -1.33 13.44
C VAL A 338 6.20 -1.21 13.25
N GLN A 339 6.62 -0.51 12.19
CA GLN A 339 8.03 -0.16 11.99
C GLN A 339 8.30 1.26 12.49
N LYS A 340 9.40 1.45 13.21
CA LYS A 340 9.96 2.77 13.51
C LYS A 340 11.22 2.98 12.70
N ILE A 341 11.41 4.22 12.25
CA ILE A 341 12.65 4.66 11.64
C ILE A 341 13.48 5.35 12.72
N LEU A 342 14.64 4.78 13.00
CA LEU A 342 15.56 5.20 14.06
C LEU A 342 16.81 5.76 13.39
N PRO A 343 16.96 7.10 13.27
CA PRO A 343 18.19 7.70 12.75
C PRO A 343 19.38 7.28 13.60
N LEU A 344 20.48 6.92 12.94
CA LEU A 344 21.69 6.46 13.64
C LEU A 344 22.63 7.65 13.89
N THR A 345 22.96 7.87 15.16
CA THR A 345 23.93 8.89 15.59
C THR A 345 25.35 8.51 15.16
N GLY A 346 26.12 9.45 14.63
CA GLY A 346 27.52 9.23 14.22
C GLY A 346 27.70 8.62 12.82
N GLN A 347 26.61 8.31 12.12
CA GLN A 347 26.59 7.84 10.73
C GLN A 347 25.62 8.75 9.96
N GLU A 348 26.09 9.93 9.55
CA GLU A 348 25.24 10.96 8.94
C GLU A 348 24.40 10.38 7.80
N GLY A 349 23.08 10.56 7.92
CA GLY A 349 22.12 10.10 6.92
C GLY A 349 21.74 8.63 7.00
N SER A 350 22.25 7.79 7.90
CA SER A 350 21.78 6.40 8.02
C SER A 350 20.65 6.23 9.03
N ALA A 351 19.82 5.21 8.85
CA ALA A 351 18.75 4.87 9.78
C ALA A 351 18.52 3.36 9.88
N LEU A 352 17.93 2.94 10.98
CA LEU A 352 17.43 1.59 11.18
C LEU A 352 15.91 1.61 11.08
N ARG A 353 15.33 0.85 10.14
CA ARG A 353 13.91 0.51 10.18
C ARG A 353 13.75 -0.72 11.04
N LEU A 354 13.03 -0.62 12.15
CA LEU A 354 12.90 -1.71 13.12
C LEU A 354 11.43 -1.97 13.45
N THR A 355 11.03 -3.23 13.47
CA THR A 355 9.74 -3.64 14.02
C THR A 355 9.75 -3.47 15.54
N THR A 356 8.95 -2.53 16.07
CA THR A 356 8.92 -2.22 17.51
C THR A 356 7.63 -2.62 18.21
N ALA A 357 6.55 -2.81 17.45
CA ALA A 357 5.25 -3.17 18.02
C ALA A 357 4.42 -4.03 17.05
N LYS A 358 3.34 -4.62 17.56
CA LYS A 358 2.35 -5.38 16.80
C LYS A 358 0.99 -4.73 16.91
N TYR A 359 0.20 -4.82 15.84
CA TYR A 359 -1.20 -4.42 15.80
C TYR A 359 -2.11 -5.51 16.34
N TYR A 360 -3.09 -5.09 17.13
CA TYR A 360 -4.16 -5.94 17.64
C TYR A 360 -5.51 -5.33 17.27
N THR A 361 -6.41 -6.21 16.81
CA THR A 361 -7.80 -5.84 16.49
C THR A 361 -8.61 -5.54 17.76
N PRO A 362 -9.86 -5.04 17.65
CA PRO A 362 -10.69 -4.74 18.83
C PRO A 362 -10.95 -5.94 19.75
N SER A 363 -11.03 -7.17 19.20
CA SER A 363 -11.11 -8.39 20.00
C SER A 363 -9.75 -8.90 20.51
N HIS A 364 -8.71 -8.07 20.40
CA HIS A 364 -7.34 -8.34 20.81
C HIS A 364 -6.68 -9.52 20.07
N LYS A 365 -7.04 -9.73 18.79
CA LYS A 365 -6.34 -10.69 17.93
C LYS A 365 -5.11 -10.04 17.31
N VAL A 366 -3.99 -10.73 17.37
CA VAL A 366 -2.76 -10.32 16.68
C VAL A 366 -2.90 -10.55 15.17
N ILE A 367 -2.64 -9.50 14.39
CA ILE A 367 -2.66 -9.57 12.92
C ILE A 367 -1.35 -10.19 12.39
N HIS A 368 -0.23 -9.91 13.05
CA HIS A 368 1.11 -10.27 12.58
C HIS A 368 1.29 -11.80 12.45
N GLY A 369 1.68 -12.25 11.25
CA GLY A 369 1.87 -13.67 10.92
C GLY A 369 0.57 -14.48 10.79
N LYS A 370 -0.59 -13.87 11.06
CA LYS A 370 -1.89 -14.56 11.05
C LYS A 370 -2.86 -14.03 10.01
N GLY A 371 -2.87 -12.72 9.76
CA GLY A 371 -3.85 -12.06 8.91
C GLY A 371 -5.28 -12.09 9.48
N ILE A 372 -6.23 -11.63 8.67
CA ILE A 372 -7.66 -11.61 8.91
C ILE A 372 -8.30 -12.70 8.04
N GLU A 373 -9.03 -13.61 8.69
CA GLU A 373 -9.84 -14.62 8.00
C GLU A 373 -11.18 -14.01 7.60
N PRO A 374 -11.61 -14.11 6.32
CA PRO A 374 -12.89 -13.56 5.90
C PRO A 374 -14.07 -14.36 6.46
N ASP A 375 -15.20 -13.70 6.70
CA ASP A 375 -16.44 -14.35 7.12
C ASP A 375 -16.98 -15.27 6.02
N TYR A 376 -16.80 -14.88 4.76
CA TYR A 376 -17.15 -15.66 3.58
C TYR A 376 -15.92 -15.89 2.72
N LYS A 377 -15.40 -17.12 2.77
CA LYS A 377 -14.27 -17.57 1.94
C LYS A 377 -14.74 -17.81 0.51
N ILE A 378 -14.39 -16.90 -0.38
CA ILE A 378 -14.68 -16.97 -1.81
C ILE A 378 -13.36 -16.78 -2.54
N SER A 379 -12.83 -17.85 -3.13
CA SER A 379 -11.60 -17.80 -3.93
C SER A 379 -11.89 -17.30 -5.34
N MET A 380 -10.93 -16.59 -5.91
CA MET A 380 -10.85 -16.34 -7.34
C MET A 380 -9.77 -17.25 -7.93
N SER A 381 -10.03 -17.80 -9.12
CA SER A 381 -8.97 -18.45 -9.89
C SER A 381 -8.00 -17.41 -10.43
N ARG A 382 -6.80 -17.83 -10.86
CA ARG A 382 -5.86 -16.94 -11.55
C ARG A 382 -6.48 -16.29 -12.78
N THR A 383 -7.32 -17.03 -13.50
CA THR A 383 -8.05 -16.52 -14.66
C THR A 383 -9.07 -15.46 -14.24
N ASP A 384 -9.80 -15.65 -13.14
CA ASP A 384 -10.74 -14.64 -12.64
C ASP A 384 -10.02 -13.35 -12.23
N GLU A 385 -8.85 -13.47 -11.59
CA GLU A 385 -8.03 -12.30 -11.21
C GLU A 385 -7.54 -11.55 -12.44
N GLU A 386 -7.11 -12.27 -13.47
CA GLU A 386 -6.68 -11.69 -14.74
C GLU A 386 -7.84 -10.99 -15.47
N LEU A 387 -9.02 -11.63 -15.54
CA LEU A 387 -10.21 -11.03 -16.16
C LEU A 387 -10.68 -9.79 -15.40
N LEU A 388 -10.64 -9.82 -14.06
CA LEU A 388 -10.93 -8.65 -13.22
C LEU A 388 -9.91 -7.52 -13.44
N PHE A 389 -8.63 -7.87 -13.60
CA PHE A 389 -7.60 -6.89 -13.92
C PHE A 389 -7.86 -6.25 -15.29
N LEU A 390 -8.09 -7.06 -16.32
CA LEU A 390 -8.35 -6.60 -17.69
C LEU A 390 -9.61 -5.74 -17.79
N SER A 391 -10.69 -6.09 -17.09
CA SER A 391 -11.94 -5.30 -17.08
C SER A 391 -11.74 -3.90 -16.50
N ARG A 392 -10.74 -3.74 -15.64
CA ARG A 392 -10.38 -2.48 -14.98
C ARG A 392 -9.27 -1.71 -15.70
N THR A 393 -8.72 -2.24 -16.79
CA THR A 393 -7.61 -1.62 -17.54
C THR A 393 -8.04 -1.32 -18.98
N PRO A 394 -8.43 -0.07 -19.29
CA PRO A 394 -8.88 0.32 -20.64
C PRO A 394 -7.88 0.01 -21.77
N GLY A 395 -6.57 0.07 -21.48
CA GLY A 395 -5.51 -0.30 -22.42
C GLY A 395 -5.36 -1.80 -22.62
N GLY A 396 -5.67 -2.62 -21.60
CA GLY A 396 -5.56 -4.08 -21.66
C GLY A 396 -6.56 -4.69 -22.64
N MET A 397 -7.79 -4.17 -22.66
CA MET A 397 -8.82 -4.61 -23.61
C MET A 397 -8.41 -4.40 -25.07
N LYS A 398 -7.59 -3.39 -25.39
CA LYS A 398 -7.12 -3.14 -26.75
C LYS A 398 -6.01 -4.09 -27.19
N MET A 399 -5.32 -4.72 -26.23
CA MET A 399 -4.16 -5.60 -26.48
C MET A 399 -4.49 -7.09 -26.53
N ILE A 400 -5.74 -7.45 -26.27
CA ILE A 400 -6.24 -8.83 -26.31
C ILE A 400 -7.14 -9.03 -27.55
N ASP A 401 -7.21 -10.27 -28.04
CA ASP A 401 -8.05 -10.71 -29.15
C ASP A 401 -9.55 -10.60 -28.84
N GLU A 402 -10.40 -10.74 -29.86
CA GLU A 402 -11.85 -10.56 -29.73
C GLU A 402 -12.49 -11.58 -28.79
N ASP A 403 -12.07 -12.85 -28.84
CA ASP A 403 -12.60 -13.90 -27.98
C ASP A 403 -12.34 -13.57 -26.51
N ARG A 404 -11.10 -13.15 -26.19
CA ARG A 404 -10.72 -12.75 -24.84
C ARG A 404 -11.42 -11.47 -24.38
N ARG A 405 -11.72 -10.52 -25.28
CA ARG A 405 -12.57 -9.36 -24.92
C ARG A 405 -13.96 -9.79 -24.50
N GLU A 406 -14.53 -10.75 -25.20
CA GLU A 406 -15.87 -11.24 -24.91
C GLU A 406 -15.91 -11.98 -23.56
N GLU A 407 -14.87 -12.74 -23.23
CA GLU A 407 -14.71 -13.32 -21.90
C GLU A 407 -14.66 -12.25 -20.80
N VAL A 408 -13.90 -11.16 -20.99
CA VAL A 408 -13.82 -10.07 -20.01
C VAL A 408 -15.16 -9.36 -19.83
N LYS A 409 -15.93 -9.15 -20.90
CA LYS A 409 -17.28 -8.56 -20.79
C LYS A 409 -18.26 -9.45 -20.04
N ASN A 410 -18.17 -10.76 -20.25
CA ASN A 410 -19.06 -11.74 -19.64
C ASN A 410 -18.62 -12.17 -18.23
N PHE A 411 -17.41 -11.80 -17.82
CA PHE A 411 -16.87 -12.11 -16.51
C PHE A 411 -17.69 -11.48 -15.39
N LYS A 412 -17.99 -12.29 -14.37
CA LYS A 412 -18.66 -11.86 -13.13
C LYS A 412 -17.76 -12.17 -11.95
N ASP A 413 -17.30 -11.13 -11.26
CA ASP A 413 -16.48 -11.26 -10.06
C ASP A 413 -17.26 -12.03 -8.97
N PRO A 414 -16.84 -13.25 -8.59
CA PRO A 414 -17.58 -14.08 -7.65
C PRO A 414 -17.62 -13.49 -6.23
N GLN A 415 -16.58 -12.73 -5.83
CA GLN A 415 -16.55 -12.05 -4.53
C GLN A 415 -17.51 -10.85 -4.53
N MET A 416 -17.58 -10.11 -5.64
CA MET A 416 -18.56 -9.03 -5.82
C MET A 416 -19.99 -9.58 -5.83
N VAL A 417 -20.25 -10.68 -6.54
CA VAL A 417 -21.55 -11.36 -6.52
C VAL A 417 -21.95 -11.72 -5.08
N LYS A 418 -21.01 -12.25 -4.29
CA LYS A 418 -21.29 -12.57 -2.89
C LYS A 418 -21.57 -11.34 -2.04
N ALA A 419 -20.85 -10.24 -2.25
CA ALA A 419 -21.13 -8.97 -1.58
C ALA A 419 -22.54 -8.46 -1.88
N MET A 420 -22.96 -8.52 -3.15
CA MET A 420 -24.30 -8.16 -3.58
C MET A 420 -25.38 -9.06 -2.96
N GLU A 421 -25.14 -10.37 -2.86
CA GLU A 421 -26.06 -11.28 -2.15
C GLU A 421 -26.28 -10.88 -0.69
N ILE A 422 -25.22 -10.42 -0.01
CA ILE A 422 -25.26 -10.00 1.40
C ILE A 422 -26.02 -8.67 1.55
N LEU A 423 -25.79 -7.71 0.66
CA LEU A 423 -26.38 -6.36 0.76
C LEU A 423 -27.82 -6.31 0.26
N VAL A 424 -28.14 -6.99 -0.84
CA VAL A 424 -29.45 -6.89 -1.53
C VAL A 424 -30.37 -8.07 -1.20
N GLY A 425 -29.78 -9.24 -0.87
CA GLY A 425 -30.50 -10.48 -0.63
C GLY A 425 -30.69 -11.31 -1.90
N LYS A 426 -30.36 -12.60 -1.80
CA LYS A 426 -30.38 -13.57 -2.92
C LYS A 426 -31.72 -13.69 -3.65
N LYS A 427 -32.85 -13.59 -2.93
CA LYS A 427 -34.19 -13.68 -3.53
C LYS A 427 -34.50 -12.49 -4.43
N LYS A 428 -34.11 -11.28 -4.01
CA LYS A 428 -34.35 -10.04 -4.76
C LYS A 428 -33.51 -10.01 -6.04
N LEU A 429 -32.25 -10.42 -5.96
CA LEU A 429 -31.37 -10.52 -7.13
C LEU A 429 -31.87 -11.54 -8.17
N ARG A 430 -32.36 -12.71 -7.74
CA ARG A 430 -32.96 -13.71 -8.65
C ARG A 430 -34.21 -13.16 -9.35
N ALA A 431 -35.13 -12.55 -8.59
CA ALA A 431 -36.33 -11.97 -9.17
C ALA A 431 -36.02 -10.86 -10.19
N GLN A 432 -34.97 -10.06 -9.97
CA GLN A 432 -34.51 -9.05 -10.93
C GLN A 432 -33.92 -9.68 -12.19
N ALA A 433 -33.07 -10.71 -12.04
CA ALA A 433 -32.51 -11.43 -13.19
C ALA A 433 -33.59 -12.08 -14.05
N ASP A 434 -34.59 -12.71 -13.42
CA ASP A 434 -35.73 -13.32 -14.11
C ASP A 434 -36.58 -12.27 -14.84
N LYS A 435 -36.74 -11.07 -14.26
CA LYS A 435 -37.45 -9.96 -14.90
C LYS A 435 -36.69 -9.41 -16.10
N LYS A 436 -35.37 -9.21 -15.97
CA LYS A 436 -34.50 -8.69 -17.03
C LYS A 436 -34.44 -9.66 -18.22
N LYS A 437 -34.34 -10.95 -17.94
CA LYS A 437 -34.40 -12.01 -18.97
C LYS A 437 -35.75 -12.01 -19.71
N LYS A 438 -36.87 -11.85 -18.99
CA LYS A 438 -38.21 -11.71 -19.60
C LYS A 438 -38.37 -10.43 -20.44
N GLU A 439 -37.68 -9.35 -20.10
CA GLU A 439 -37.68 -8.11 -20.89
C GLU A 439 -36.81 -8.25 -22.14
N GLU A 440 -35.65 -8.91 -22.04
CA GLU A 440 -34.78 -9.24 -23.18
C GLU A 440 -35.45 -10.22 -24.16
N ASP A 441 -36.11 -11.27 -23.64
CA ASP A 441 -36.87 -12.23 -24.46
C ASP A 441 -38.05 -11.57 -25.18
N LYS A 442 -38.71 -10.57 -24.57
CA LYS A 442 -39.80 -9.79 -25.21
C LYS A 442 -39.33 -8.82 -26.29
N ILE A 443 -38.07 -8.39 -26.25
CA ILE A 443 -37.47 -7.53 -27.28
C ILE A 443 -36.94 -8.38 -28.45
N ALA A 444 -36.71 -9.67 -28.24
CA ALA A 444 -36.20 -10.61 -29.23
C ALA A 444 -37.29 -11.37 -30.02
N GLU A 445 -38.58 -11.28 -29.66
CA GLU A 445 -39.70 -11.76 -30.48
C GLU A 445 -40.01 -10.73 -31.60
N PRO A 446 -39.84 -11.05 -32.89
CA PRO A 446 -40.29 -10.18 -33.96
C PRO A 446 -41.82 -10.26 -34.08
N GLU A 447 -42.46 -9.11 -34.33
CA GLU A 447 -43.84 -9.00 -34.78
C GLU A 447 -44.05 -9.85 -36.05
N ALA A 448 -44.45 -11.11 -35.87
CA ALA A 448 -44.91 -11.98 -36.94
C ALA A 448 -46.36 -12.38 -36.66
N GLU A 449 -47.27 -11.41 -36.68
CA GLU A 449 -48.70 -11.63 -36.91
C GLU A 449 -49.44 -10.29 -37.05
N LYS A 450 -49.67 -9.89 -38.32
CA LYS A 450 -50.64 -8.92 -38.89
C LYS A 450 -50.05 -8.47 -40.24
N GLU A 451 -50.61 -8.66 -41.42
CA GLU A 451 -51.92 -9.10 -41.89
C GLU A 451 -51.69 -9.79 -43.24
N ALA A 452 -52.25 -10.98 -43.42
CA ALA A 452 -52.58 -11.51 -44.73
C ALA A 452 -54.10 -11.52 -44.80
N ASP A 453 -54.70 -10.49 -45.40
CA ASP A 453 -55.90 -10.72 -46.18
C ASP A 453 -55.99 -9.71 -47.33
N SER A 454 -56.24 -10.25 -48.51
CA SER A 454 -56.28 -9.52 -49.78
C SER A 454 -57.68 -8.91 -49.98
N PRO A 455 -57.89 -8.03 -50.97
CA PRO A 455 -58.27 -8.61 -52.26
C PRO A 455 -57.67 -7.90 -53.49
N ASN A 456 -57.43 -8.78 -54.46
CA ASN A 456 -57.22 -8.56 -55.88
C ASN A 456 -58.22 -7.55 -56.50
N ASN A 457 -57.74 -6.60 -57.31
CA ASN A 457 -58.48 -6.22 -58.52
C ASN A 457 -57.57 -5.61 -59.60
N ASP A 458 -57.89 -6.00 -60.83
CA ASP A 458 -57.15 -5.85 -62.07
C ASP A 458 -56.97 -4.42 -62.61
N SER A 459 -55.89 -4.27 -63.38
CA SER A 459 -55.75 -3.49 -64.63
C SER A 459 -56.05 -1.98 -64.65
N VAL A 460 -55.11 -1.20 -65.22
CA VAL A 460 -55.28 -0.37 -66.44
C VAL A 460 -54.05 0.55 -66.65
N GLU A 461 -53.47 0.39 -67.84
CA GLU A 461 -52.76 1.33 -68.74
C GLU A 461 -52.00 2.59 -68.27
N LYS A 462 -50.73 2.63 -68.71
CA LYS A 462 -50.05 3.66 -69.52
C LYS A 462 -50.60 5.10 -69.54
N THR A 463 -49.72 6.07 -69.22
CA THR A 463 -49.27 7.22 -70.06
C THR A 463 -48.24 8.04 -69.23
N LEU A 464 -47.02 8.35 -69.73
CA LEU A 464 -46.63 9.62 -70.40
C LEU A 464 -47.18 10.85 -69.66
N ASP A 465 -46.44 11.88 -69.24
CA ASP A 465 -45.33 12.57 -69.90
C ASP A 465 -44.66 13.60 -68.93
N LYS A 466 -43.57 14.17 -69.43
CA LYS A 466 -42.57 15.17 -68.97
C LYS A 466 -42.99 16.44 -68.19
N GLN A 467 -41.90 17.18 -67.85
CA GLN A 467 -41.72 18.63 -67.60
C GLN A 467 -41.72 19.00 -66.11
N GLU A 468 -40.79 19.78 -65.56
CA GLU A 468 -39.61 20.53 -66.04
C GLU A 468 -38.71 20.80 -64.81
#